data_AF-A0A9P1N4B7-F1
#
_entry.id   AF-A0A9P1N4B7-F1
#
_cell.length_a   1.000
_cell.length_b   1.000
_cell.length_c   1.000
_cell.angle_alpha   90.00
_cell.angle_beta   90.00
_cell.angle_gamma   90.00
#
_symmetry.space_group_name_H-M   'P 1'
#
loop_
_entity.id
_entity.type
_entity.pdbx_description
1 polymer ?
#
loop_
_entity_poly.entity_id
_entity_poly.type
_entity_poly.pdbx_seq_one_letter_code
_entity_poly.pdbx_strand_id
1 'polypeptide(L)'
;MRPCSALITNKALTDIMSSLANFFVMQQFVGGEMVPHGPCRIFGDTACYAGHMLMLSFLEHNLIWLIACYLFRYYILYVCDPKIKSIILSAIMVYTPSLVHVALWVRAYHHNQNQSPDPLDPALDLLNATIPINNAQIGQNQPRNPIVFWSLFVFFGQLAITAILVVACYLWIRNVLLNFLIEMGIQISSECKILNQQLVKILTFQVCIPFWIILGIVIWTLQYFLNVPGFLGYCCTVSFMLAPVISPFSYIIFVPHYWNFCSGKKTETSSTSCDTVTNNHNDSSCQKNF
;
A
#
# COMPACT_ATOMS: atom_id res chain seq x y z
N MET A 1 -4.43 -13.88 19.35
CA MET A 1 -3.97 -12.47 19.25
C MET A 1 -2.65 -12.23 18.51
N ARG A 2 -1.60 -13.08 18.66
CA ARG A 2 -0.27 -12.86 18.02
C ARG A 2 -0.24 -12.74 16.48
N PRO A 3 -0.97 -13.54 15.67
CA PRO A 3 -0.88 -13.46 14.21
C PRO A 3 -1.50 -12.19 13.60
N CYS A 4 -2.57 -11.66 14.20
CA CYS A 4 -3.18 -10.40 13.76
C CYS A 4 -2.23 -9.20 14.00
N SER A 5 -1.51 -9.20 15.13
CA SER A 5 -0.49 -8.19 15.40
C SER A 5 0.64 -8.24 14.37
N ALA A 6 1.10 -9.42 13.96
CA ALA A 6 2.16 -9.56 12.97
C ALA A 6 1.75 -9.01 11.58
N LEU A 7 0.50 -9.25 11.16
CA LEU A 7 -0.05 -8.69 9.92
C LEU A 7 -0.10 -7.16 9.96
N ILE A 8 -0.57 -6.59 11.07
CA ILE A 8 -0.65 -5.13 11.25
C ILE A 8 0.76 -4.52 11.25
N THR A 9 1.72 -5.15 11.93
CA THR A 9 3.12 -4.67 11.95
C THR A 9 3.74 -4.70 10.55
N ASN A 10 3.54 -5.76 9.77
CA ASN A 10 4.06 -5.84 8.40
C ASN A 10 3.43 -4.78 7.49
N LYS A 11 2.12 -4.54 7.64
CA LYS A 11 1.42 -3.48 6.91
C LYS A 11 1.99 -2.09 7.27
N ALA A 12 2.12 -1.79 8.56
CA ALA A 12 2.67 -0.53 9.04
C ALA A 12 4.12 -0.31 8.57
N LEU A 13 4.94 -1.37 8.57
CA LEU A 13 6.30 -1.29 8.03
C LEU A 13 6.29 -0.90 6.54
N THR A 14 5.40 -1.48 5.76
CA THR A 14 5.24 -1.17 4.33
C THR A 14 4.78 0.28 4.14
N ASP A 15 3.84 0.77 4.97
CA ASP A 15 3.37 2.17 4.95
C ASP A 15 4.53 3.16 5.22
N ILE A 16 5.37 2.86 6.21
CA ILE A 16 6.55 3.67 6.56
C ILE A 16 7.55 3.67 5.41
N MET A 17 7.86 2.50 4.84
CA MET A 17 8.80 2.39 3.73
C MET A 17 8.31 3.15 2.49
N SER A 18 7.01 3.07 2.17
CA SER A 18 6.40 3.85 1.09
C SER A 18 6.56 5.36 1.33
N SER A 19 6.33 5.81 2.56
CA SER A 19 6.42 7.23 2.92
C SER A 19 7.86 7.74 2.86
N LEU A 20 8.83 6.94 3.30
CA LEU A 20 10.26 7.25 3.19
C LEU A 20 10.72 7.31 1.73
N ALA A 21 10.29 6.36 0.89
CA ALA A 21 10.59 6.36 -0.53
C ALA A 21 10.00 7.60 -1.23
N ASN A 22 8.77 8.01 -0.85
CA ASN A 22 8.17 9.23 -1.36
C ASN A 22 8.94 10.49 -0.93
N PHE A 23 9.37 10.57 0.34
CA PHE A 23 10.19 11.69 0.81
C PHE A 23 11.54 11.75 0.07
N PHE A 24 12.14 10.60 -0.22
CA PHE A 24 13.40 10.51 -0.95
C PHE A 24 13.29 11.04 -2.40
N VAL A 25 12.15 10.80 -3.07
CA VAL A 25 11.96 11.16 -4.49
C VAL A 25 11.30 12.52 -4.68
N MET A 26 10.31 12.87 -3.85
CA MET A 26 9.40 14.03 -4.01
C MET A 26 8.97 14.23 -5.47
N GLN A 27 8.14 13.30 -5.92
CA GLN A 27 7.80 13.16 -7.33
C GLN A 27 6.80 14.23 -7.81
N GLN A 28 7.12 14.88 -8.93
CA GLN A 28 6.19 15.68 -9.73
C GLN A 28 5.99 15.06 -11.11
N PHE A 29 4.76 15.07 -11.61
CA PHE A 29 4.44 14.67 -12.98
C PHE A 29 4.12 15.90 -13.84
N VAL A 30 4.82 16.03 -14.99
CA VAL A 30 4.61 17.11 -15.96
C VAL A 30 4.59 16.50 -17.36
N GLY A 31 3.49 16.66 -18.11
CA GLY A 31 3.40 16.16 -19.49
C GLY A 31 3.56 14.65 -19.68
N GLY A 32 3.31 13.86 -18.63
CA GLY A 32 3.54 12.42 -18.61
C GLY A 32 4.96 12.00 -18.22
N GLU A 33 5.83 12.95 -17.90
CA GLU A 33 7.19 12.70 -17.43
C GLU A 33 7.30 12.81 -15.91
N MET A 34 8.31 12.11 -15.39
CA MET A 34 8.65 12.04 -13.98
C MET A 34 9.78 13.04 -13.70
N VAL A 35 9.52 14.05 -12.87
CA VAL A 35 10.51 15.03 -12.44
C VAL A 35 10.71 14.92 -10.92
N PRO A 36 11.80 14.30 -10.46
CA PRO A 36 12.09 14.17 -9.04
C PRO A 36 12.64 15.47 -8.46
N HIS A 37 12.16 15.88 -7.28
CA HIS A 37 12.63 17.08 -6.56
C HIS A 37 13.30 16.76 -5.22
N GLY A 38 13.35 15.48 -4.83
CA GLY A 38 13.80 15.05 -3.52
C GLY A 38 15.32 14.88 -3.40
N PRO A 39 15.79 14.44 -2.21
CA PRO A 39 17.19 14.15 -1.92
C PRO A 39 17.85 13.14 -2.87
N CYS A 40 17.07 12.33 -3.58
CA CYS A 40 17.59 11.35 -4.54
C CYS A 40 18.50 11.96 -5.61
N ARG A 41 18.32 13.25 -5.95
CA ARG A 41 19.13 13.95 -6.96
C ARG A 41 20.62 14.00 -6.60
N ILE A 42 20.95 13.92 -5.31
CA ILE A 42 22.34 13.89 -4.82
C ILE A 42 23.03 12.57 -5.22
N PHE A 43 22.26 11.49 -5.37
CA PHE A 43 22.76 10.15 -5.71
C PHE A 43 22.66 9.83 -7.20
N GLY A 44 22.09 10.73 -8.01
CA GLY A 44 21.94 10.60 -9.46
C GLY A 44 20.56 10.10 -9.92
N ASP A 45 20.31 10.19 -11.23
CA ASP A 45 18.99 9.94 -11.83
C ASP A 45 18.51 8.49 -11.66
N THR A 46 19.44 7.52 -11.77
CA THR A 46 19.13 6.11 -11.54
C THR A 46 18.64 5.86 -10.11
N ALA A 47 19.18 6.56 -9.11
CA ALA A 47 18.72 6.44 -7.72
C ALA A 47 17.32 7.04 -7.54
N CYS A 48 17.01 8.17 -8.19
CA CYS A 48 15.66 8.73 -8.22
C CYS A 48 14.65 7.77 -8.86
N TYR A 49 15.01 7.18 -10.01
CA TYR A 49 14.16 6.20 -10.69
C TYR A 49 13.93 4.95 -9.84
N ALA A 50 15.00 4.40 -9.22
CA ALA A 50 14.90 3.26 -8.32
C ALA A 50 14.01 3.56 -7.09
N GLY A 51 14.17 4.74 -6.49
CA GLY A 51 13.33 5.18 -5.37
C GLY A 51 11.85 5.25 -5.74
N HIS A 52 11.54 5.74 -6.95
CA HIS A 52 10.17 5.79 -7.45
C HIS A 52 9.59 4.39 -7.69
N MET A 53 10.36 3.48 -8.30
CA MET A 53 9.91 2.10 -8.50
C MET A 53 9.68 1.36 -7.19
N LEU A 54 10.55 1.59 -6.18
CA LEU A 54 10.36 1.06 -4.84
C LEU A 54 9.09 1.62 -4.19
N MET A 55 8.83 2.93 -4.30
CA MET A 55 7.60 3.55 -3.78
C MET A 55 6.35 2.87 -4.35
N LEU A 56 6.29 2.65 -5.67
CA LEU A 56 5.15 1.98 -6.31
C LEU A 56 5.02 0.51 -5.88
N SER A 57 6.14 -0.20 -5.74
CA SER A 57 6.14 -1.57 -5.20
C SER A 57 5.60 -1.61 -3.77
N PHE A 58 5.97 -0.66 -2.89
CA PHE A 58 5.44 -0.61 -1.53
C PHE A 58 3.93 -0.33 -1.49
N LEU A 59 3.44 0.57 -2.36
CA LEU A 59 2.00 0.84 -2.51
C LEU A 59 1.24 -0.41 -2.96
N GLU A 60 1.83 -1.21 -3.85
CA GLU A 60 1.23 -2.47 -4.28
C GLU A 60 1.16 -3.49 -3.12
N HIS A 61 2.27 -3.68 -2.41
CA HIS A 61 2.30 -4.55 -1.22
C HIS A 61 1.30 -4.11 -0.16
N ASN A 62 1.06 -2.81 -0.02
CA ASN A 62 0.03 -2.28 0.89
C ASN A 62 -1.37 -2.84 0.55
N LEU A 63 -1.71 -2.89 -0.73
CA LEU A 63 -2.97 -3.46 -1.23
C LEU A 63 -3.00 -4.99 -1.05
N ILE A 64 -1.90 -5.69 -1.34
CA ILE A 64 -1.81 -7.15 -1.16
C ILE A 64 -1.97 -7.53 0.33
N TRP A 65 -1.30 -6.81 1.23
CA TRP A 65 -1.45 -7.01 2.67
C TRP A 65 -2.88 -6.76 3.16
N LEU A 66 -3.59 -5.84 2.52
CA LEU A 66 -4.99 -5.57 2.81
C LEU A 66 -5.86 -6.77 2.40
N ILE A 67 -5.65 -7.38 1.22
CA ILE A 67 -6.30 -8.64 0.82
C ILE A 67 -5.96 -9.76 1.83
N ALA A 68 -4.69 -9.91 2.21
CA ALA A 68 -4.26 -10.90 3.18
C ALA A 68 -4.95 -10.70 4.54
N CYS A 69 -5.14 -9.46 4.99
CA CYS A 69 -5.90 -9.15 6.20
C CYS A 69 -7.38 -9.56 6.07
N TYR A 70 -7.98 -9.43 4.89
CA TYR A 70 -9.37 -9.85 4.65
C TYR A 70 -9.51 -11.37 4.66
N LEU A 71 -8.62 -12.09 3.96
CA LEU A 71 -8.58 -13.55 3.95
C LEU A 71 -8.29 -14.13 5.33
N PHE A 72 -7.39 -13.51 6.10
CA PHE A 72 -7.11 -13.91 7.47
C PHE A 72 -8.36 -13.79 8.36
N ARG A 73 -9.15 -12.72 8.21
CA ARG A 73 -10.42 -12.55 8.94
C ARG A 73 -11.45 -13.62 8.55
N TYR A 74 -11.55 -13.95 7.26
CA TYR A 74 -12.39 -15.05 6.80
C TYR A 74 -12.01 -16.37 7.48
N TYR A 75 -10.71 -16.66 7.52
CA TYR A 75 -10.19 -17.93 8.02
C TYR A 75 -10.43 -18.12 9.53
N ILE A 76 -10.32 -17.04 10.32
CA ILE A 76 -10.66 -17.04 11.75
C ILE A 76 -12.14 -17.36 11.99
N LEU A 77 -13.04 -16.86 11.14
CA LEU A 77 -14.48 -17.05 11.30
C LEU A 77 -14.94 -18.48 11.02
N TYR A 78 -14.24 -19.22 10.14
CA TYR A 78 -14.74 -20.51 9.63
C TYR A 78 -13.89 -21.74 9.97
N VAL A 79 -12.57 -21.65 10.11
CA VAL A 79 -11.72 -22.86 10.06
C VAL A 79 -10.76 -23.01 11.25
N CYS A 80 -9.90 -22.02 11.54
CA CYS A 80 -9.03 -21.94 12.74
C CYS A 80 -8.01 -20.80 12.60
N ASP A 81 -7.23 -20.48 13.64
CA ASP A 81 -6.12 -19.52 13.54
C ASP A 81 -4.96 -20.06 12.67
N PRO A 82 -4.47 -19.32 11.65
CA PRO A 82 -3.34 -19.76 10.85
C PRO A 82 -2.01 -19.53 11.61
N LYS A 83 -1.05 -20.44 11.40
CA LYS A 83 0.26 -20.40 12.09
C LYS A 83 1.09 -19.20 11.64
N ILE A 84 1.73 -18.51 12.59
CA ILE A 84 2.59 -17.33 12.35
C ILE A 84 3.69 -17.61 11.32
N LYS A 85 4.29 -18.80 11.36
CA LYS A 85 5.33 -19.22 10.40
C LYS A 85 4.83 -19.18 8.95
N SER A 86 3.55 -19.50 8.73
CA SER A 86 2.93 -19.45 7.40
C SER A 86 2.75 -18.02 6.89
N ILE A 87 2.45 -17.08 7.79
CA ILE A 87 2.29 -15.65 7.45
C ILE A 87 3.65 -15.05 7.07
N ILE A 88 4.70 -15.36 7.82
CA ILE A 88 6.07 -14.89 7.53
C ILE A 88 6.57 -15.49 6.21
N LEU A 89 6.36 -16.79 5.98
CA LEU A 89 6.75 -17.43 4.72
C LEU A 89 6.01 -16.81 3.52
N SER A 90 4.70 -16.55 3.67
CA SER A 90 3.91 -15.87 2.65
C SER A 90 4.45 -14.46 2.35
N ALA A 91 4.83 -13.70 3.39
CA ALA A 91 5.46 -12.38 3.23
C ALA A 91 6.69 -12.44 2.32
N ILE A 92 7.60 -13.37 2.60
CA ILE A 92 8.86 -13.54 1.85
C ILE A 92 8.58 -13.94 0.40
N MET A 93 7.65 -14.87 0.21
CA MET A 93 7.26 -15.37 -1.12
C MET A 93 6.61 -14.29 -1.99
N VAL A 94 5.83 -13.38 -1.40
CA VAL A 94 5.19 -12.26 -2.11
C VAL A 94 6.18 -11.12 -2.40
N TYR A 95 7.11 -10.87 -1.48
CA TYR A 95 8.05 -9.74 -1.59
C TYR A 95 9.14 -9.97 -2.64
N THR A 96 9.59 -11.22 -2.77
CA THR A 96 10.71 -11.59 -3.66
C THR A 96 10.42 -11.28 -5.15
N PRO A 97 9.28 -11.68 -5.74
CA PRO A 97 8.96 -11.35 -7.14
C PRO A 97 8.88 -9.85 -7.40
N SER A 98 8.33 -9.07 -6.47
CA SER A 98 8.18 -7.63 -6.64
C SER A 98 9.54 -6.91 -6.59
N LEU A 99 10.46 -7.33 -5.72
CA LEU A 99 11.84 -6.82 -5.73
C LEU A 99 12.56 -7.15 -7.04
N VAL A 100 12.39 -8.36 -7.56
CA VAL A 100 12.97 -8.74 -8.87
C VAL A 100 12.36 -7.86 -9.97
N HIS A 101 11.05 -7.63 -9.96
CA HIS A 101 10.38 -6.75 -10.93
C HIS A 101 10.95 -5.33 -10.91
N VAL A 102 11.14 -4.73 -9.73
CA VAL A 102 11.77 -3.42 -9.58
C VAL A 102 13.21 -3.43 -10.11
N ALA A 103 14.02 -4.43 -9.72
CA ALA A 103 15.41 -4.52 -10.14
C ALA A 103 15.57 -4.64 -11.67
N LEU A 104 14.66 -5.35 -12.34
CA LEU A 104 14.65 -5.46 -13.81
C LEU A 104 14.42 -4.11 -14.47
N TRP A 105 13.44 -3.32 -14.01
CA TRP A 105 13.18 -1.99 -14.53
C TRP A 105 14.34 -1.02 -14.29
N VAL A 106 14.93 -1.04 -13.08
CA VAL A 106 16.10 -0.20 -12.76
C VAL A 106 17.29 -0.54 -13.66
N ARG A 107 17.55 -1.83 -13.88
CA ARG A 107 18.61 -2.27 -14.80
C ARG A 107 18.34 -1.84 -16.24
N ALA A 108 17.09 -1.95 -16.70
CA ALA A 108 16.69 -1.51 -18.03
C ALA A 108 16.88 0.00 -18.21
N TYR A 109 16.50 0.80 -17.21
CA TYR A 109 16.69 2.24 -17.20
C TYR A 109 18.17 2.62 -17.28
N HIS A 110 19.00 2.06 -16.39
CA HIS A 110 20.43 2.33 -16.36
C HIS A 110 21.13 1.96 -17.67
N HIS A 111 20.75 0.84 -18.30
CA HIS A 111 21.33 0.43 -19.58
C HIS A 111 21.04 1.43 -20.71
N ASN A 112 19.81 1.97 -20.76
CA ASN A 112 19.43 2.91 -21.81
C ASN A 112 20.01 4.31 -21.59
N GLN A 113 20.17 4.73 -20.34
CA GLN A 113 20.86 5.99 -20.02
C GLN A 113 22.30 5.97 -20.52
N ASN A 114 23.00 4.83 -20.40
CA ASN A 114 24.39 4.69 -20.86
C ASN A 114 24.54 4.48 -22.38
N GLN A 115 23.44 4.25 -23.11
CA GLN A 115 23.44 4.14 -24.58
C GLN A 115 23.10 5.48 -25.27
N SER A 116 22.55 6.45 -24.54
CA SER A 116 22.44 7.82 -25.04
C SER A 116 23.86 8.40 -25.19
N PRO A 117 24.26 8.88 -26.38
CA PRO A 117 25.57 9.49 -26.55
C PRO A 117 25.66 10.72 -25.63
N ASP A 118 26.85 10.93 -25.06
CA ASP A 118 27.21 12.05 -24.18
C ASP A 118 26.50 13.36 -24.59
N PRO A 119 26.02 14.18 -23.64
CA PRO A 119 25.62 15.53 -23.96
C PRO A 119 26.86 16.28 -24.47
N LEU A 120 26.86 16.50 -25.79
CA LEU A 120 27.72 17.45 -26.45
C LEU A 120 27.57 18.81 -25.75
N ASP A 121 28.72 19.39 -25.42
CA ASP A 121 28.98 20.76 -24.95
C ASP A 121 28.87 21.09 -23.45
N PRO A 122 30.00 21.09 -22.71
CA PRO A 122 30.10 21.69 -21.36
C PRO A 122 29.87 23.22 -21.36
N ALA A 123 29.70 23.85 -22.52
CA ALA A 123 29.36 25.26 -22.66
C ALA A 123 27.87 25.56 -22.36
N LEU A 124 26.98 24.57 -22.51
CA LEU A 124 25.54 24.77 -22.29
C LEU A 124 25.19 24.73 -20.78
N ASP A 125 25.90 23.94 -19.99
CA ASP A 125 25.72 23.85 -18.53
C ASP A 125 26.11 25.15 -17.81
N LEU A 126 27.13 25.86 -18.30
CA LEU A 126 27.58 27.12 -17.73
C LEU A 126 26.60 28.26 -18.07
N LEU A 127 25.96 28.23 -19.24
CA LEU A 127 24.90 29.17 -19.61
C LEU A 127 23.62 28.94 -18.78
N ASN A 128 23.32 27.67 -18.48
CA ASN A 128 22.15 27.24 -17.70
C ASN A 128 22.24 27.59 -16.20
N ALA A 129 23.46 27.70 -15.66
CA ALA A 129 23.71 28.11 -14.28
C ALA A 129 23.44 29.61 -14.03
N THR A 130 23.38 30.43 -15.08
CA THR A 130 23.26 31.90 -14.99
C THR A 130 21.84 32.42 -15.20
N ILE A 131 20.92 31.59 -15.71
CA ILE A 131 19.52 31.94 -15.92
C ILE A 131 18.71 31.23 -14.84
N PRO A 132 17.85 31.92 -14.06
CA PRO A 132 16.92 31.24 -13.19
C PRO A 132 15.88 30.52 -14.06
N ILE A 133 16.18 29.29 -14.45
CA ILE A 133 15.27 28.44 -15.20
C ILE A 133 14.09 28.20 -14.28
N ASN A 134 12.97 28.82 -14.62
CA ASN A 134 11.67 28.47 -14.11
C ASN A 134 11.44 26.97 -14.36
N ASN A 135 11.23 26.21 -13.28
CA ASN A 135 11.07 24.74 -13.23
C ASN A 135 10.08 24.16 -14.26
N ALA A 136 9.25 24.99 -14.89
CA ALA A 136 8.35 24.63 -15.99
C ALA A 136 9.08 24.31 -17.31
N GLN A 137 10.30 24.81 -17.54
CA GLN A 137 11.03 24.59 -18.81
C GLN A 137 11.87 23.31 -18.84
N ILE A 138 12.25 22.74 -17.68
CA ILE A 138 13.05 21.51 -17.62
C ILE A 138 12.22 20.30 -18.11
N GLY A 139 10.92 20.25 -17.76
CA GLY A 139 10.03 19.15 -18.17
C GLY A 139 9.43 19.25 -19.57
N GLN A 140 9.71 20.32 -20.33
CA GLN A 140 9.19 20.48 -21.71
C GLN A 140 10.20 20.09 -22.80
N ASN A 141 11.49 20.08 -22.48
CA ASN A 141 12.56 19.90 -23.46
C ASN A 141 13.38 18.61 -23.25
N GLN A 142 13.03 17.77 -22.28
CA GLN A 142 13.74 16.51 -22.04
C GLN A 142 13.21 15.42 -23.00
N PRO A 143 14.07 14.66 -23.70
CA PRO A 143 13.61 13.57 -24.54
C PRO A 143 12.90 12.52 -23.69
N ARG A 144 11.66 12.22 -24.07
CA ARG A 144 10.78 11.24 -23.41
C ARG A 144 11.46 9.87 -23.37
N ASN A 145 11.98 9.49 -22.20
CA ASN A 145 12.57 8.17 -22.01
C ASN A 145 11.48 7.09 -22.11
N PRO A 146 11.47 6.27 -23.17
CA PRO A 146 10.36 5.33 -23.41
C PRO A 146 10.20 4.32 -22.28
N ILE A 147 11.30 3.93 -21.63
CA ILE A 147 11.31 2.99 -20.49
C ILE A 147 10.56 3.56 -19.29
N VAL A 148 10.70 4.85 -19.01
CA VAL A 148 10.00 5.49 -17.91
C VAL A 148 8.50 5.41 -18.15
N PHE A 149 8.05 5.75 -19.35
CA PHE A 149 6.64 5.64 -19.72
C PHE A 149 6.10 4.20 -19.62
N TRP A 150 6.80 3.23 -20.22
CA TRP A 150 6.39 1.82 -20.16
C TRP A 150 6.35 1.27 -18.75
N SER A 151 7.34 1.61 -17.91
CA SER A 151 7.37 1.21 -16.50
C SER A 151 6.20 1.79 -15.71
N LEU A 152 5.87 3.08 -15.91
CA LEU A 152 4.72 3.72 -15.29
C LEU A 152 3.41 3.07 -15.70
N PHE A 153 3.24 2.78 -17.00
CA PHE A 153 2.05 2.13 -17.51
C PHE A 153 1.85 0.74 -16.89
N VAL A 154 2.92 -0.07 -16.81
CA VAL A 154 2.87 -1.41 -16.19
C VAL A 154 2.54 -1.33 -14.70
N PHE A 155 3.25 -0.50 -13.93
CA PHE A 155 3.02 -0.39 -12.49
C PHE A 155 1.64 0.21 -12.15
N PHE A 156 1.19 1.23 -12.88
CA PHE A 156 -0.15 1.80 -12.65
C PHE A 156 -1.26 0.85 -13.08
N GLY A 157 -1.07 0.09 -14.17
CA GLY A 157 -1.97 -0.99 -14.54
C GLY A 157 -2.06 -2.06 -13.44
N GLN A 158 -0.91 -2.49 -12.91
CA GLN A 158 -0.82 -3.47 -11.82
C GLN A 158 -1.48 -2.96 -10.53
N LEU A 159 -1.26 -1.69 -10.17
CA LEU A 159 -1.92 -1.03 -9.04
C LEU A 159 -3.45 -0.95 -9.24
N ALA A 160 -3.92 -0.59 -10.43
CA ALA A 160 -5.35 -0.52 -10.75
C ALA A 160 -6.02 -1.90 -10.60
N ILE A 161 -5.42 -2.94 -11.20
CA ILE A 161 -5.92 -4.32 -11.10
C ILE A 161 -5.99 -4.76 -9.64
N THR A 162 -4.92 -4.53 -8.88
CA THR A 162 -4.87 -4.92 -7.46
C THR A 162 -5.87 -4.13 -6.62
N ALA A 163 -6.07 -2.84 -6.89
CA ALA A 163 -7.08 -2.02 -6.21
C ALA A 163 -8.51 -2.51 -6.48
N ILE A 164 -8.82 -2.91 -7.72
CA ILE A 164 -10.13 -3.51 -8.06
C ILE A 164 -10.31 -4.85 -7.33
N LEU A 165 -9.28 -5.69 -7.30
CA LEU A 165 -9.31 -6.97 -6.57
C LEU A 165 -9.54 -6.76 -5.06
N VAL A 166 -8.92 -5.74 -4.47
CA VAL A 166 -9.17 -5.35 -3.08
C VAL A 166 -10.65 -5.01 -2.86
N VAL A 167 -11.24 -4.18 -3.72
CA VAL A 167 -12.65 -3.78 -3.59
C VAL A 167 -13.57 -4.99 -3.76
N ALA A 168 -13.29 -5.87 -4.73
CA ALA A 168 -14.06 -7.10 -4.92
C ALA A 168 -13.97 -8.03 -3.69
N CYS A 169 -12.76 -8.24 -3.17
CA CYS A 169 -12.53 -9.04 -1.96
C CYS A 169 -13.23 -8.43 -0.75
N TYR A 170 -13.22 -7.09 -0.61
CA TYR A 170 -13.96 -6.37 0.43
C TYR A 170 -15.48 -6.60 0.35
N LEU A 171 -16.07 -6.46 -0.83
CA LEU A 171 -17.51 -6.65 -0.99
C LEU A 171 -17.91 -8.08 -0.65
N TRP A 172 -17.09 -9.05 -1.06
CA TRP A 172 -17.30 -10.46 -0.74
C TRP A 172 -17.21 -10.73 0.76
N ILE A 173 -16.11 -10.36 1.42
CA ILE A 173 -15.93 -10.60 2.86
C ILE A 173 -16.98 -9.87 3.70
N ARG A 174 -17.40 -8.66 3.31
CA ARG A 174 -18.46 -7.91 3.99
C ARG A 174 -19.77 -8.67 3.92
N ASN A 175 -20.12 -9.21 2.76
CA ASN A 175 -21.35 -9.98 2.59
C ASN A 175 -21.33 -11.24 3.44
N VAL A 176 -20.21 -11.98 3.44
CA VAL A 176 -20.01 -13.18 4.28
C VAL A 176 -20.17 -12.84 5.76
N LEU A 177 -19.53 -11.76 6.24
CA LEU A 177 -19.57 -11.37 7.65
C LEU A 177 -20.96 -10.90 8.10
N LEU A 178 -21.70 -10.20 7.24
CA LEU A 178 -23.08 -9.79 7.53
C LEU A 178 -24.02 -10.99 7.59
N ASN A 179 -23.89 -11.94 6.66
CA ASN A 179 -24.69 -13.16 6.66
C ASN A 179 -24.41 -14.00 7.90
N PHE A 180 -23.14 -14.19 8.26
CA PHE A 180 -22.75 -14.87 9.49
C PHE A 180 -23.37 -14.22 10.74
N LEU A 181 -23.39 -12.88 10.80
CA LEU A 181 -23.97 -12.15 11.94
C LEU A 181 -25.50 -12.32 12.04
N ILE A 182 -26.19 -12.49 10.92
CA ILE A 182 -27.63 -12.74 10.86
C ILE A 182 -27.93 -14.18 11.29
N GLU A 183 -27.21 -15.16 10.73
CA GLU A 183 -27.42 -16.59 10.98
C GLU A 183 -27.09 -16.97 12.44
N MET A 184 -25.98 -16.47 12.98
CA MET A 184 -25.52 -16.80 14.33
C MET A 184 -26.04 -15.83 15.40
N GLY A 185 -26.86 -14.84 15.03
CA GLY A 185 -27.25 -13.72 15.89
C GLY A 185 -28.02 -14.09 17.17
N ILE A 186 -28.51 -15.33 17.27
CA ILE A 186 -29.25 -15.87 18.43
C ILE A 186 -28.30 -16.61 19.41
N GLN A 187 -27.18 -17.17 18.92
CA GLN A 187 -26.28 -18.03 19.71
C GLN A 187 -24.98 -17.35 20.17
N ILE A 188 -24.62 -16.20 19.58
CA ILE A 188 -23.35 -15.52 19.85
C ILE A 188 -23.45 -14.54 21.02
N SER A 189 -22.41 -14.48 21.87
CA SER A 189 -22.32 -13.52 22.98
C SER A 189 -22.35 -12.07 22.49
N SER A 190 -22.92 -11.19 23.31
CA SER A 190 -22.99 -9.75 23.03
C SER A 190 -21.61 -9.12 22.76
N GLU A 191 -20.57 -9.60 23.43
CA GLU A 191 -19.18 -9.14 23.25
C GLU A 191 -18.62 -9.50 21.88
N CYS A 192 -18.86 -10.72 21.40
CA CYS A 192 -18.42 -11.15 20.07
C CYS A 192 -19.17 -10.39 18.96
N LYS A 193 -20.44 -10.02 19.19
CA LYS A 193 -21.21 -9.15 18.29
C LYS A 193 -20.61 -7.75 18.19
N ILE A 194 -20.18 -7.17 19.31
CA ILE A 194 -19.51 -5.85 19.35
C ILE A 194 -18.17 -5.89 18.62
N LEU A 195 -17.36 -6.92 18.86
CA LEU A 195 -16.06 -7.08 18.19
C LEU A 195 -16.21 -7.20 16.67
N ASN A 196 -17.15 -8.01 16.20
CA ASN A 196 -17.42 -8.17 14.76
C ASN A 196 -17.95 -6.85 14.13
N GLN A 197 -18.78 -6.09 14.83
CA GLN A 197 -19.24 -4.78 14.35
C GLN A 197 -18.10 -3.76 14.26
N GLN A 198 -17.19 -3.72 15.24
CA GLN A 198 -15.99 -2.88 15.18
C GLN A 198 -15.11 -3.28 13.98
N LEU A 199 -14.99 -4.58 13.73
CA LEU A 199 -14.21 -5.11 12.61
C LEU A 199 -14.75 -4.67 11.25
N VAL A 200 -16.08 -4.69 11.04
CA VAL A 200 -16.74 -4.20 9.82
C VAL A 200 -16.52 -2.69 9.62
N LYS A 201 -16.56 -1.91 10.71
CA LYS A 201 -16.28 -0.46 10.66
C LYS A 201 -14.85 -0.18 10.18
N ILE A 202 -13.86 -0.88 10.74
CA ILE A 202 -12.45 -0.80 10.30
C ILE A 202 -12.36 -1.15 8.81
N LEU A 203 -13.00 -2.26 8.41
CA LEU A 203 -12.95 -2.75 7.05
C LEU A 203 -13.48 -1.72 6.05
N THR A 204 -14.60 -1.08 6.40
CA THR A 204 -15.26 -0.06 5.58
C THR A 204 -14.39 1.18 5.44
N PHE A 205 -13.67 1.56 6.49
CA PHE A 205 -12.71 2.67 6.42
C PHE A 205 -11.48 2.33 5.56
N GLN A 206 -11.02 1.08 5.59
CA GLN A 206 -9.89 0.63 4.78
C GLN A 206 -10.17 0.61 3.27
N VAL A 207 -11.44 0.62 2.83
CA VAL A 207 -11.82 0.76 1.41
C VAL A 207 -11.45 2.13 0.84
N CYS A 208 -11.22 3.14 1.68
CA CYS A 208 -10.70 4.42 1.22
C CYS A 208 -9.30 4.28 0.58
N ILE A 209 -8.51 3.29 0.98
CA ILE A 209 -7.14 3.05 0.46
C ILE A 209 -7.14 2.82 -1.06
N PRO A 210 -7.82 1.79 -1.62
CA PRO A 210 -7.85 1.57 -3.07
C PRO A 210 -8.51 2.72 -3.84
N PHE A 211 -9.46 3.45 -3.22
CA PHE A 211 -10.06 4.64 -3.84
C PHE A 211 -9.02 5.72 -4.13
N TRP A 212 -8.16 6.05 -3.17
CA TRP A 212 -7.09 7.04 -3.35
C TRP A 212 -6.04 6.60 -4.38
N ILE A 213 -5.75 5.29 -4.45
CA ILE A 213 -4.87 4.74 -5.50
C ILE A 213 -5.48 4.93 -6.89
N ILE A 214 -6.75 4.55 -7.08
CA ILE A 214 -7.43 4.72 -8.38
C ILE A 214 -7.50 6.21 -8.75
N LEU A 215 -7.79 7.09 -7.79
CA LEU A 215 -7.81 8.53 -8.01
C LEU A 215 -6.44 9.04 -8.49
N GLY A 216 -5.34 8.60 -7.87
CA GLY A 216 -3.98 8.96 -8.30
C GLY A 216 -3.67 8.55 -9.73
N ILE A 217 -4.12 7.36 -10.15
CA ILE A 217 -3.96 6.86 -11.53
C ILE A 217 -4.77 7.71 -12.51
N VAL A 218 -6.03 8.03 -12.18
CA VAL A 218 -6.87 8.90 -13.01
C VAL A 218 -6.23 10.28 -13.17
N ILE A 219 -5.74 10.88 -12.08
CA ILE A 219 -5.05 12.17 -12.12
C ILE A 219 -3.82 12.11 -13.04
N TRP A 220 -3.02 11.04 -12.97
CA TRP A 220 -1.89 10.86 -13.88
C TRP A 220 -2.32 10.76 -15.35
N THR A 221 -3.36 9.98 -15.66
CA THR A 221 -3.88 9.89 -17.04
C THR A 221 -4.37 11.24 -17.55
N LEU A 222 -5.08 12.02 -16.71
CA LEU A 222 -5.54 13.36 -17.07
C LEU A 222 -4.36 14.32 -17.31
N GLN A 223 -3.33 14.26 -16.47
CA GLN A 223 -2.12 15.06 -16.65
C GLN A 223 -1.36 14.71 -17.93
N TYR A 224 -1.35 13.43 -18.32
CA TYR A 224 -0.77 12.99 -19.58
C TYR A 224 -1.48 13.63 -20.80
N PHE A 225 -2.81 13.69 -20.80
CA PHE A 225 -3.57 14.27 -21.92
C PHE A 225 -3.63 15.80 -21.91
N LEU A 226 -3.76 16.41 -20.73
CA LEU A 226 -3.99 17.85 -20.60
C LEU A 226 -2.70 18.67 -20.44
N ASN A 227 -1.55 18.01 -20.26
CA ASN A 227 -0.23 18.62 -20.09
C ASN A 227 -0.23 19.82 -19.12
N VAL A 228 -0.84 19.64 -17.95
CA VAL A 228 -1.05 20.73 -16.99
C VAL A 228 0.27 21.08 -16.27
N PRO A 229 0.78 22.32 -16.37
CA PRO A 229 1.99 22.72 -15.67
C PRO A 229 1.72 23.15 -14.21
N GLY A 230 2.78 23.15 -13.39
CA GLY A 230 2.77 23.75 -12.05
C GLY A 230 2.44 22.79 -10.91
N PHE A 231 1.91 23.34 -9.80
CA PHE A 231 1.65 22.61 -8.54
C PHE A 231 0.72 21.41 -8.71
N LEU A 232 -0.13 21.42 -9.74
CA LEU A 232 -1.03 20.30 -10.04
C LEU A 232 -0.28 19.00 -10.33
N GLY A 233 0.97 19.06 -10.78
CA GLY A 233 1.82 17.89 -11.03
C GLY A 233 2.12 17.05 -9.78
N TYR A 234 1.95 17.60 -8.58
CA TYR A 234 2.10 16.87 -7.31
C TYR A 234 0.83 16.12 -6.89
N CYS A 235 -0.34 16.44 -7.46
CA CYS A 235 -1.63 15.88 -7.04
C CYS A 235 -1.69 14.35 -7.17
N CYS A 236 -1.01 13.77 -8.16
CA CYS A 236 -0.91 12.32 -8.32
C CYS A 236 -0.20 11.68 -7.12
N THR A 237 0.99 12.18 -6.81
CA THR A 237 1.81 11.74 -5.68
C THR A 237 1.09 11.93 -4.34
N VAL A 238 0.46 13.09 -4.13
CA VAL A 238 -0.34 13.37 -2.92
C VAL A 238 -1.47 12.33 -2.77
N SER A 239 -2.18 12.01 -3.85
CA SER A 239 -3.25 11.02 -3.82
C SER A 239 -2.74 9.63 -3.42
N PHE A 240 -1.61 9.19 -3.98
CA PHE A 240 -0.99 7.92 -3.57
C PHE A 240 -0.54 7.91 -2.11
N MET A 241 -0.04 9.03 -1.59
CA MET A 241 0.45 9.09 -0.20
C MET A 241 -0.64 9.17 0.86
N LEU A 242 -1.89 9.48 0.48
CA LEU A 242 -3.01 9.36 1.41
C LEU A 242 -3.31 7.90 1.77
N ALA A 243 -2.99 6.93 0.90
CA ALA A 243 -3.17 5.50 1.17
C ALA A 243 -2.39 5.00 2.41
N PRO A 244 -1.05 5.16 2.51
CA PRO A 244 -0.30 4.74 3.69
C PRO A 244 -0.62 5.55 4.96
N VAL A 245 -1.20 6.76 4.82
CA VAL A 245 -1.66 7.55 5.97
C VAL A 245 -2.96 6.98 6.55
N ILE A 246 -3.91 6.58 5.72
CA ILE A 246 -5.22 6.06 6.17
C ILE A 246 -5.09 4.78 6.99
N SER A 247 -4.11 3.94 6.67
CA SER A 247 -3.85 2.66 7.33
C SER A 247 -3.70 2.79 8.86
N PRO A 248 -2.71 3.52 9.42
CA PRO A 248 -2.54 3.67 10.87
C PRO A 248 -3.74 4.37 11.55
N PHE A 249 -4.34 5.39 10.92
CA PHE A 249 -5.53 6.05 11.47
C PHE A 249 -6.71 5.08 11.63
N SER A 250 -6.87 4.13 10.70
CA SER A 250 -7.92 3.10 10.79
C SER A 250 -7.78 2.22 12.04
N TYR A 251 -6.55 1.93 12.49
CA TYR A 251 -6.32 1.08 13.65
C TYR A 251 -6.47 1.86 14.96
N ILE A 252 -6.01 3.12 15.01
CA ILE A 252 -6.07 3.95 16.22
C ILE A 252 -7.51 4.31 16.59
N ILE A 253 -8.34 4.69 15.62
CA ILE A 253 -9.71 5.18 15.87
C ILE A 253 -10.65 4.04 16.32
N PHE A 254 -10.51 2.86 15.74
CA PHE A 254 -11.52 1.80 15.86
C PHE A 254 -11.13 0.64 16.78
N VAL A 255 -9.89 0.58 17.27
CA VAL A 255 -9.47 -0.42 18.25
C VAL A 255 -9.36 0.25 19.63
N PRO A 256 -10.29 -0.05 20.57
CA PRO A 256 -10.36 0.63 21.86
C PRO A 256 -9.06 0.58 22.67
N HIS A 257 -8.31 -0.53 22.60
CA HIS A 257 -7.03 -0.68 23.29
C HIS A 257 -5.98 0.32 22.79
N TYR A 258 -5.88 0.56 21.47
CA TYR A 258 -4.94 1.54 20.90
C TYR A 258 -5.40 2.97 21.18
N TRP A 259 -6.70 3.24 21.08
CA TRP A 259 -7.28 4.54 21.43
C TRP A 259 -7.03 4.92 22.90
N ASN A 260 -7.23 3.98 23.83
CA ASN A 260 -7.04 4.20 25.25
C ASN A 260 -5.55 4.40 25.61
N PHE A 261 -4.65 3.68 24.95
CA PHE A 261 -3.21 3.88 25.08
C PHE A 261 -2.78 5.27 24.59
N CYS A 262 -3.22 5.69 23.39
CA CYS A 262 -2.92 7.03 22.85
C CYS A 262 -3.58 8.16 23.65
N SER A 263 -4.77 7.93 24.21
CA SER A 263 -5.50 8.92 25.02
C SER A 263 -5.03 8.98 26.48
N GLY A 264 -3.99 8.22 26.86
CA GLY A 264 -3.43 8.23 28.22
C GLY A 264 -4.37 7.68 29.30
N LYS A 265 -5.46 7.00 28.93
CA LYS A 265 -6.38 6.38 29.89
C LYS A 265 -5.81 5.03 30.30
N LYS A 266 -5.26 4.95 31.53
CA LYS A 266 -4.97 3.68 32.20
C LYS A 266 -6.25 2.86 32.22
N THR A 267 -6.32 1.81 31.41
CA THR A 267 -7.42 0.84 31.49
C THR A 267 -6.98 -0.23 32.47
N GLU A 268 -7.73 -0.40 33.56
CA GLU A 268 -7.63 -1.57 34.43
C GLU A 268 -7.73 -2.83 33.58
N THR A 269 -6.78 -3.73 33.78
CA THR A 269 -6.68 -5.00 33.08
C THR A 269 -7.85 -5.90 33.49
N SER A 270 -8.97 -5.84 32.77
CA SER A 270 -9.88 -7.00 32.73
C SER A 270 -9.30 -8.00 31.75
N SER A 271 -8.36 -8.80 32.25
CA SER A 271 -7.93 -10.04 31.61
C SER A 271 -9.10 -11.02 31.60
N THR A 272 -9.99 -10.91 30.62
CA THR A 272 -10.87 -12.03 30.28
C THR A 272 -10.24 -12.75 29.11
N SER A 273 -9.36 -13.69 29.48
CA SER A 273 -8.96 -14.77 28.61
C SER A 273 -10.22 -15.39 28.00
N CYS A 274 -10.26 -15.58 26.67
CA CYS A 274 -11.13 -16.60 26.10
C CYS A 274 -10.53 -17.98 26.44
N ASP A 275 -10.45 -18.28 27.74
CA ASP A 275 -10.24 -19.63 28.23
C ASP A 275 -11.62 -20.27 28.36
N THR A 276 -11.91 -21.10 27.37
CA THR A 276 -12.56 -22.40 27.49
C THR A 276 -13.05 -22.75 28.91
N VAL A 277 -14.37 -22.85 29.09
CA VAL A 277 -15.02 -23.62 30.16
C VAL A 277 -15.66 -24.84 29.48
N THR A 278 -14.89 -25.92 29.26
CA THR A 278 -14.75 -27.16 30.07
C THR A 278 -16.01 -28.01 30.21
N ASN A 279 -16.03 -29.21 29.61
CA ASN A 279 -15.93 -30.47 30.39
C ASN A 279 -15.78 -31.73 29.53
N ASN A 280 -15.04 -32.68 30.11
CA ASN A 280 -14.64 -34.00 29.63
C ASN A 280 -15.77 -34.89 29.10
N HIS A 281 -15.58 -35.50 27.93
CA HIS A 281 -15.56 -36.97 27.79
C HIS A 281 -15.08 -37.39 26.38
N ASN A 282 -14.06 -38.25 26.37
CA ASN A 282 -13.71 -39.32 25.42
C ASN A 282 -13.61 -39.02 23.91
N ASP A 283 -12.40 -39.31 23.42
CA ASP A 283 -12.06 -39.98 22.17
C ASP A 283 -12.71 -39.57 20.84
N SER A 284 -11.80 -39.41 19.87
CA SER A 284 -11.92 -39.73 18.45
C SER A 284 -12.44 -38.66 17.48
N SER A 285 -11.70 -38.60 16.38
CA SER A 285 -12.17 -38.24 15.03
C SER A 285 -12.30 -36.75 14.67
N CYS A 286 -11.29 -36.31 13.94
CA CYS A 286 -11.43 -35.32 12.87
C CYS A 286 -12.39 -35.88 11.80
N GLN A 287 -13.66 -35.44 11.76
CA GLN A 287 -14.53 -35.66 10.58
C GLN A 287 -15.78 -34.75 10.55
N LYS A 288 -15.82 -33.90 9.51
CA LYS A 288 -16.94 -33.60 8.58
C LYS A 288 -18.34 -33.14 9.05
N ASN A 289 -18.88 -32.25 8.20
CA ASN A 289 -20.28 -31.85 7.95
C ASN A 289 -20.88 -30.91 9.02
N PHE A 290 -21.40 -29.73 8.72
CA PHE A 290 -22.27 -29.26 7.63
C PHE A 290 -21.87 -27.86 7.16
#